data_AF-A0A956WZ96-F1
#
_entry.id   AF-A0A956WZ96-F1
#
_cell.length_a   1.000
_cell.length_b   1.000
_cell.length_c   1.000
_cell.angle_alpha   90.00
_cell.angle_beta   90.00
_cell.angle_gamma   90.00
#
_symmetry.space_group_name_H-M   'P 1'
#
loop_
_entity.id
_entity.type
_entity.pdbx_description
1 polymer ?
#
loop_
_entity_poly.entity_id
_entity_poly.type
_entity_poly.pdbx_seq_one_letter_code
_entity_poly.pdbx_strand_id
1 'polypeptide(L)'
;MPRKLIWLLSLLTLILLAGCSAAASSGKATGDSDPWAFVPTHDTHTDHANIIQGPFDSGPEVTQKCLECHPDAAEQVMHTTHWTWEGDPVTVPWRDEPVTIGKKTQINNFCISAQGNEKKCTTCHTGYGWADDTYDFSNESGVDCLACHADAALYNKGEYGLPAETVDLTAAAQSVRAPTREECGKCHFDGGGGNGVKHGDLDESLYFPSENIDVHMG
;
A
#
# COMPACT_ATOMS: atom_id res chain seq x y z
N MET A 1 63.80 -38.29 -14.49
CA MET A 1 62.53 -38.88 -15.00
C MET A 1 62.54 -38.85 -16.53
N PRO A 2 62.09 -39.90 -17.22
CA PRO A 2 62.05 -39.90 -18.68
C PRO A 2 61.07 -38.83 -19.17
N ARG A 3 61.46 -38.03 -20.17
CA ARG A 3 60.66 -36.92 -20.75
C ARG A 3 59.20 -37.30 -21.00
N LYS A 4 58.92 -38.55 -21.41
CA LYS A 4 57.56 -39.08 -21.63
C LYS A 4 56.68 -39.06 -20.37
N LEU A 5 57.25 -39.30 -19.19
CA LEU A 5 56.51 -39.29 -17.92
C LEU A 5 56.10 -37.88 -17.52
N ILE A 6 56.95 -36.88 -17.81
CA ILE A 6 56.64 -35.47 -17.56
C ILE A 6 55.47 -35.02 -18.44
N TRP A 7 55.47 -35.37 -19.74
CA TRP A 7 54.35 -35.07 -20.64
C TRP A 7 53.04 -35.72 -20.21
N LEU A 8 53.07 -36.97 -19.76
CA LEU A 8 51.87 -37.67 -19.27
C LEU A 8 51.31 -37.04 -18.00
N LEU A 9 52.19 -36.67 -17.05
CA LEU A 9 51.77 -36.01 -15.82
C LEU A 9 51.20 -34.61 -16.09
N SER A 10 51.80 -33.84 -17.01
CA SER A 10 51.29 -32.53 -17.43
C SER A 10 49.94 -32.63 -18.14
N LEU A 11 49.72 -33.64 -18.99
CA LEU A 11 48.43 -33.87 -19.63
C LEU A 11 47.36 -34.25 -18.60
N LEU A 12 47.71 -35.13 -17.64
CA LEU A 12 46.80 -35.55 -16.58
C LEU A 12 46.39 -34.37 -15.68
N THR A 13 47.34 -33.48 -15.34
CA THR A 13 47.03 -32.26 -14.58
C THR A 13 46.14 -31.31 -15.35
N LEU A 14 46.36 -31.15 -16.67
CA LEU A 14 45.49 -30.31 -17.51
C LEU A 14 44.05 -30.85 -17.58
N ILE A 15 43.90 -32.17 -17.71
CA ILE A 15 42.60 -32.85 -17.72
C ILE A 15 41.89 -32.71 -16.37
N LEU A 16 42.63 -32.87 -15.26
CA LEU A 16 42.09 -32.68 -13.92
C LEU A 16 41.65 -31.24 -13.67
N LEU A 17 42.44 -30.25 -14.12
CA LEU A 17 42.08 -28.83 -14.04
C LEU A 17 40.83 -28.51 -14.87
N ALA A 18 40.76 -28.99 -16.12
CA ALA A 18 39.58 -28.81 -16.97
C ALA A 18 38.32 -29.48 -16.40
N GLY A 19 38.46 -30.68 -15.84
CA GLY A 19 37.37 -31.39 -15.17
C GLY A 19 36.89 -30.67 -13.90
N CYS A 20 37.81 -30.09 -13.12
CA CYS A 20 37.45 -29.31 -11.92
C CYS A 20 36.72 -28.01 -12.27
N SER A 21 37.14 -27.33 -13.34
CA SER A 21 36.44 -26.13 -13.85
C SER A 21 35.05 -26.44 -14.38
N ALA A 22 34.89 -27.57 -15.09
CA ALA A 22 33.57 -28.02 -15.55
C ALA A 22 32.65 -28.35 -14.37
N ALA A 23 33.13 -29.09 -13.36
CA ALA A 23 32.36 -29.44 -12.16
C ALA A 23 31.97 -28.22 -11.30
N ALA A 24 32.84 -27.19 -11.24
CA ALA A 24 32.54 -25.93 -10.54
C ALA A 24 31.50 -25.06 -11.28
N SER A 25 31.35 -25.22 -12.59
CA SER A 25 30.37 -24.49 -13.41
C SER A 25 28.98 -25.13 -13.47
N SER A 26 28.82 -26.36 -12.94
CA SER A 26 27.55 -27.09 -12.91
C SER A 26 26.54 -26.53 -11.90
N GLY A 27 26.96 -25.60 -11.04
CA GLY A 27 26.08 -24.83 -10.16
C GLY A 27 25.47 -23.63 -10.87
N LYS A 28 24.88 -23.80 -12.07
CA LYS A 28 23.88 -22.82 -12.49
C LYS A 28 22.71 -23.01 -11.55
N ALA A 29 22.48 -22.05 -10.66
CA ALA A 29 21.21 -21.93 -9.97
C ALA A 29 20.13 -22.05 -11.04
N THR A 30 19.33 -23.11 -10.97
CA THR A 30 18.15 -23.28 -11.80
C THR A 30 17.21 -22.15 -11.44
N GLY A 31 17.27 -21.04 -12.17
CA GLY A 31 16.30 -19.97 -12.14
C GLY A 31 14.97 -20.43 -12.75
N ASP A 32 14.43 -21.52 -12.20
CA ASP A 32 13.29 -22.27 -12.73
C ASP A 32 12.20 -22.47 -11.66
N SER A 33 12.32 -21.77 -10.54
CA SER A 33 11.16 -21.58 -9.67
C SER A 33 10.31 -20.49 -10.30
N ASP A 34 9.15 -20.87 -10.83
CA ASP A 34 8.12 -19.93 -11.27
C ASP A 34 7.94 -18.85 -10.20
N PRO A 35 8.31 -17.58 -10.46
CA PRO A 35 8.17 -16.52 -9.48
C PRO A 35 6.74 -16.36 -8.98
N TRP A 36 5.75 -16.72 -9.82
CA TRP A 36 4.33 -16.69 -9.46
C TRP A 36 3.95 -17.75 -8.41
N ALA A 37 4.75 -18.80 -8.24
CA ALA A 37 4.52 -19.82 -7.22
C ALA A 37 4.68 -19.29 -5.78
N PHE A 38 5.31 -18.12 -5.60
CA PHE A 38 5.51 -17.47 -4.30
C PHE A 38 4.62 -16.25 -4.10
N VAL A 39 3.82 -15.86 -5.10
CA VAL A 39 2.86 -14.78 -4.95
C VAL A 39 1.66 -15.31 -4.14
N PRO A 40 1.31 -14.66 -3.01
CA PRO A 40 0.18 -15.08 -2.21
C PRO A 40 -1.11 -15.13 -3.05
N THR A 41 -1.82 -16.25 -3.00
CA THR A 41 -3.16 -16.35 -3.56
C THR A 41 -4.12 -15.63 -2.63
N HIS A 42 -4.84 -14.63 -3.14
CA HIS A 42 -5.87 -13.94 -2.37
C HIS A 42 -7.11 -14.82 -2.28
N ASP A 43 -7.76 -14.81 -1.12
CA ASP A 43 -9.04 -15.49 -0.94
C ASP A 43 -10.10 -14.92 -1.88
N THR A 44 -11.01 -15.77 -2.33
CA THR A 44 -12.13 -15.34 -3.16
C THR A 44 -13.02 -14.38 -2.37
N HIS A 45 -13.16 -13.17 -2.87
CA HIS A 45 -14.03 -12.15 -2.30
C HIS A 45 -15.48 -12.65 -2.22
N THR A 46 -16.13 -12.42 -1.09
CA THR A 46 -17.57 -12.66 -0.91
C THR A 46 -18.33 -11.44 -1.38
N ASP A 47 -19.24 -11.60 -2.34
CA ASP A 47 -20.07 -10.51 -2.85
C ASP A 47 -21.00 -9.95 -1.75
N HIS A 48 -20.93 -8.64 -1.53
CA HIS A 48 -21.67 -7.92 -0.50
C HIS A 48 -23.04 -7.39 -0.98
N ALA A 49 -23.33 -7.44 -2.29
CA ALA A 49 -24.52 -6.83 -2.87
C ALA A 49 -25.84 -7.31 -2.24
N ASN A 50 -25.89 -8.57 -1.79
CA ASN A 50 -27.07 -9.16 -1.16
C ASN A 50 -26.98 -9.25 0.38
N ILE A 51 -25.82 -8.91 0.96
CA ILE A 51 -25.54 -8.99 2.40
C ILE A 51 -25.73 -7.63 3.05
N ILE A 52 -25.27 -6.58 2.38
CA ILE A 52 -25.39 -5.21 2.84
C ILE A 52 -26.74 -4.65 2.42
N GLN A 53 -27.54 -4.31 3.43
CA GLN A 53 -28.86 -3.69 3.28
C GLN A 53 -28.83 -2.31 3.93
N GLY A 54 -29.00 -1.27 3.10
CA GLY A 54 -29.18 0.10 3.55
C GLY A 54 -30.67 0.46 3.78
N PRO A 55 -31.01 1.76 3.78
CA PRO A 55 -30.13 2.90 3.50
C PRO A 55 -29.11 3.16 4.62
N PHE A 56 -28.04 3.89 4.30
CA PHE A 56 -27.10 4.44 5.29
C PHE A 56 -27.06 5.96 5.18
N ASP A 57 -27.14 6.63 6.30
CA ASP A 57 -27.12 8.10 6.39
C ASP A 57 -25.71 8.65 6.59
N SER A 58 -24.75 7.81 6.99
CA SER A 58 -23.37 8.24 7.28
C SER A 58 -22.33 7.15 7.05
N GLY A 59 -21.09 7.56 6.79
CA GLY A 59 -19.94 6.66 6.71
C GLY A 59 -19.75 5.77 7.96
N PRO A 60 -19.82 6.33 9.19
CA PRO A 60 -19.74 5.52 10.39
C PRO A 60 -20.82 4.45 10.55
N GLU A 61 -22.02 4.68 10.02
CA GLU A 61 -23.09 3.66 10.01
C GLU A 61 -22.73 2.48 9.10
N VAL A 62 -22.12 2.76 7.94
CA VAL A 62 -21.55 1.71 7.07
C VAL A 62 -20.48 0.92 7.81
N THR A 63 -19.54 1.61 8.46
CA THR A 63 -18.45 0.94 9.20
C THR A 63 -18.99 0.07 10.32
N GLN A 64 -19.96 0.55 11.10
CA GLN A 64 -20.64 -0.26 12.11
C GLN A 64 -21.25 -1.52 11.51
N LYS A 65 -21.84 -1.43 10.31
CA LYS A 65 -22.37 -2.60 9.60
C LYS A 65 -21.27 -3.58 9.20
N CYS A 66 -20.12 -3.10 8.73
CA CYS A 66 -18.96 -3.93 8.41
C CYS A 66 -18.44 -4.69 9.65
N LEU A 67 -18.39 -4.02 10.81
CA LEU A 67 -17.87 -4.58 12.06
C LEU A 67 -18.72 -5.71 12.64
N GLU A 68 -19.98 -5.88 12.22
CA GLU A 68 -20.79 -7.05 12.58
C GLU A 68 -20.19 -8.36 12.08
N CYS A 69 -19.43 -8.33 10.97
CA CYS A 69 -18.76 -9.50 10.38
C CYS A 69 -17.23 -9.40 10.42
N HIS A 70 -16.67 -8.20 10.53
CA HIS A 70 -15.24 -7.92 10.57
C HIS A 70 -14.82 -7.21 11.87
N PRO A 71 -15.06 -7.82 13.06
CA PRO A 71 -14.93 -7.13 14.34
C PRO A 71 -13.52 -6.57 14.61
N ASP A 72 -12.48 -7.25 14.12
CA ASP A 72 -11.09 -6.87 14.39
C ASP A 72 -10.53 -5.87 13.35
N ALA A 73 -11.25 -5.63 12.24
CA ALA A 73 -10.69 -4.93 11.09
C ALA A 73 -10.41 -3.45 11.37
N ALA A 74 -11.30 -2.77 12.09
CA ALA A 74 -11.06 -1.37 12.46
C ALA A 74 -9.85 -1.25 13.38
N GLU A 75 -9.76 -2.07 14.43
CA GLU A 75 -8.60 -2.09 15.34
C GLU A 75 -7.28 -2.31 14.57
N GLN A 76 -7.27 -3.26 13.63
CA GLN A 76 -6.09 -3.55 12.80
C GLN A 76 -5.68 -2.33 11.96
N VAL A 77 -6.62 -1.65 11.31
CA VAL A 77 -6.34 -0.43 10.53
C VAL A 77 -5.87 0.70 11.45
N MET A 78 -6.46 0.83 12.63
CA MET A 78 -6.15 1.87 13.60
C MET A 78 -4.72 1.79 14.15
N HIS A 79 -4.11 0.61 14.10
CA HIS A 79 -2.69 0.41 14.43
C HIS A 79 -1.71 0.74 13.28
N THR A 80 -2.19 1.25 12.16
CA THR A 80 -1.35 1.60 11.00
C THR A 80 -1.17 3.10 10.81
N THR A 81 -0.16 3.46 10.03
CA THR A 81 0.11 4.85 9.62
C THR A 81 -1.00 5.46 8.78
N HIS A 82 -1.87 4.66 8.15
CA HIS A 82 -3.03 5.17 7.41
C HIS A 82 -4.04 5.85 8.34
N TRP A 83 -4.19 5.32 9.55
CA TRP A 83 -5.04 5.89 10.60
C TRP A 83 -4.32 6.96 11.42
N THR A 84 -3.14 6.65 11.97
CA THR A 84 -2.46 7.55 12.92
C THR A 84 -1.82 8.75 12.23
N TRP A 85 -1.44 8.59 10.95
CA TRP A 85 -0.56 9.50 10.22
C TRP A 85 0.77 9.78 10.94
N GLU A 86 1.22 8.84 11.77
CA GLU A 86 2.42 8.91 12.59
C GLU A 86 3.20 7.60 12.43
N GLY A 87 4.50 7.70 12.14
CA GLY A 87 5.43 6.57 12.18
C GLY A 87 6.07 6.42 13.55
N ASP A 88 6.94 5.42 13.69
CA ASP A 88 7.67 5.20 14.93
C ASP A 88 8.55 6.40 15.31
N PRO A 89 8.77 6.65 16.62
CA PRO A 89 9.70 7.69 17.06
C PRO A 89 11.12 7.43 16.53
N VAL A 90 11.75 8.48 15.99
CA VAL A 90 13.12 8.44 15.49
C VAL A 90 14.04 9.38 16.27
N THR A 91 15.28 8.97 16.49
CA THR A 91 16.30 9.84 17.09
C THR A 91 16.89 10.76 16.03
N VAL A 92 17.03 12.05 16.36
CA VAL A 92 17.64 13.05 15.47
C VAL A 92 18.84 13.73 16.16
N PRO A 93 19.92 14.07 15.44
CA PRO A 93 21.14 14.61 16.04
C PRO A 93 20.98 15.92 16.83
N TRP A 94 19.89 16.66 16.63
CA TRP A 94 19.66 18.00 17.18
C TRP A 94 18.63 18.03 18.32
N ARG A 95 18.17 16.87 18.82
CA ARG A 95 17.29 16.76 19.99
C ARG A 95 17.71 15.58 20.86
N ASP A 96 17.60 15.77 22.16
CA ASP A 96 17.92 14.73 23.15
C ASP A 96 16.81 13.64 23.20
N GLU A 97 15.57 14.02 22.90
CA GLU A 97 14.42 13.11 22.90
C GLU A 97 14.01 12.68 21.48
N PRO A 98 13.52 11.44 21.28
CA PRO A 98 12.99 10.98 20.00
C PRO A 98 11.84 11.86 19.50
N VAL A 99 11.69 11.94 18.18
CA VAL A 99 10.60 12.68 17.52
C VAL A 99 9.75 11.76 16.67
N THR A 100 8.43 11.92 16.75
CA THR A 100 7.49 11.23 15.87
C THR A 100 7.32 12.01 14.57
N ILE A 101 7.55 11.34 13.45
CA ILE A 101 7.35 11.90 12.11
C ILE A 101 6.15 11.25 11.42
N GLY A 102 5.46 12.01 10.60
CA GLY A 102 4.35 11.52 9.78
C GLY A 102 3.49 12.68 9.28
N LYS A 103 2.48 12.42 8.46
CA LYS A 103 1.66 13.48 7.85
C LYS A 103 1.01 14.41 8.91
N LYS A 104 0.77 13.90 10.12
CA LYS A 104 0.21 14.68 11.25
C LYS A 104 1.19 15.73 11.81
N THR A 105 2.50 15.48 11.76
CA THR A 105 3.52 16.34 12.40
C THR A 105 4.53 16.95 11.42
N GLN A 106 4.58 16.45 10.19
CA GLN A 106 5.59 16.83 9.21
C GLN A 106 5.25 18.13 8.49
N ILE A 107 6.27 18.96 8.31
CA ILE A 107 6.20 20.19 7.53
C ILE A 107 6.86 19.95 6.17
N ASN A 108 6.23 20.43 5.08
CA ASN A 108 6.77 20.37 3.73
C ASN A 108 6.72 21.73 3.02
N ASN A 109 7.17 21.79 1.77
CA ASN A 109 7.18 22.98 0.93
C ASN A 109 6.03 23.05 -0.09
N PHE A 110 5.00 22.20 0.06
CA PHE A 110 3.74 22.26 -0.69
C PHE A 110 2.70 23.00 0.15
N CYS A 111 1.74 22.28 0.75
CA CYS A 111 0.70 22.86 1.60
C CYS A 111 1.17 23.15 3.04
N ILE A 112 2.48 23.09 3.31
CA ILE A 112 3.14 23.34 4.59
C ILE A 112 2.82 22.32 5.67
N SER A 113 1.59 22.23 6.15
CA SER A 113 1.19 21.34 7.26
C SER A 113 -0.26 20.89 7.12
N ALA A 114 -0.57 19.68 7.60
CA ALA A 114 -1.95 19.24 7.75
C ALA A 114 -2.68 19.96 8.90
N GLN A 115 -1.94 20.37 9.93
CA GLN A 115 -2.49 21.07 11.10
C GLN A 115 -3.01 22.46 10.69
N GLY A 116 -4.27 22.74 11.01
CA GLY A 116 -4.99 23.94 10.58
C GLY A 116 -5.49 23.92 9.12
N ASN A 117 -5.22 22.83 8.37
CA ASN A 117 -5.65 22.63 6.99
C ASN A 117 -6.44 21.30 6.81
N GLU A 118 -6.94 20.74 7.90
CA GLU A 118 -7.59 19.42 7.99
C GLU A 118 -8.68 19.28 6.92
N LYS A 119 -9.47 20.35 6.74
CA LYS A 119 -10.53 20.48 5.72
C LYS A 119 -10.21 19.87 4.37
N LYS A 120 -8.99 20.08 3.86
CA LYS A 120 -8.52 19.50 2.59
C LYS A 120 -7.51 18.38 2.80
N CYS A 121 -6.70 18.41 3.87
CA CYS A 121 -5.67 17.38 4.05
C CYS A 121 -6.24 16.00 4.39
N THR A 122 -7.35 15.94 5.15
CA THR A 122 -7.98 14.70 5.65
C THR A 122 -8.97 14.10 4.67
N THR A 123 -9.16 14.69 3.48
CA THR A 123 -9.83 13.98 2.37
C THR A 123 -9.09 12.71 1.97
N CYS A 124 -7.79 12.61 2.29
CA CYS A 124 -6.95 11.43 2.10
C CYS A 124 -6.64 10.67 3.41
N HIS A 125 -7.38 10.93 4.50
CA HIS A 125 -7.27 10.16 5.74
C HIS A 125 -8.23 8.97 5.67
N THR A 126 -7.86 7.80 6.22
CA THR A 126 -8.71 6.60 6.22
C THR A 126 -9.74 6.62 7.35
N GLY A 127 -10.23 7.81 7.69
CA GLY A 127 -11.29 8.03 8.67
C GLY A 127 -12.25 9.13 8.24
N TYR A 128 -13.33 9.26 9.00
CA TYR A 128 -14.40 10.22 8.76
C TYR A 128 -14.34 11.39 9.73
N GLY A 129 -14.31 12.62 9.21
CA GLY A 129 -14.59 13.83 10.00
C GLY A 129 -13.43 14.32 10.87
N TRP A 130 -12.17 14.02 10.49
CA TRP A 130 -11.02 14.63 11.17
C TRP A 130 -10.93 16.10 10.79
N ALA A 131 -11.45 16.95 11.68
CA ALA A 131 -11.57 18.40 11.49
C ALA A 131 -10.55 19.21 12.29
N ASP A 132 -10.12 18.73 13.45
CA ASP A 132 -9.19 19.43 14.34
C ASP A 132 -8.57 18.44 15.35
N ASP A 133 -7.99 18.96 16.44
CA ASP A 133 -7.33 18.21 17.49
C ASP A 133 -8.30 17.45 18.43
N THR A 134 -9.61 17.64 18.27
CA THR A 134 -10.64 16.91 19.03
C THR A 134 -11.03 15.58 18.40
N TYR A 135 -10.42 15.20 17.28
CA TYR A 135 -10.68 13.93 16.60
C TYR A 135 -10.37 12.72 17.47
N ASP A 136 -11.36 11.82 17.58
CA ASP A 136 -11.26 10.63 18.40
C ASP A 136 -10.62 9.46 17.63
N PHE A 137 -9.31 9.31 17.78
CA PHE A 137 -8.54 8.20 17.19
C PHE A 137 -8.84 6.82 17.83
N SER A 138 -9.70 6.75 18.86
CA SER A 138 -10.14 5.49 19.48
C SER A 138 -11.50 5.02 18.96
N ASN A 139 -12.20 5.81 18.15
CA ASN A 139 -13.49 5.44 17.61
C ASN A 139 -13.37 4.52 16.39
N GLU A 140 -13.58 3.22 16.58
CA GLU A 140 -13.56 2.20 15.52
C GLU A 140 -14.58 2.47 14.39
N SER A 141 -15.76 2.99 14.72
CA SER A 141 -16.75 3.37 13.70
C SER A 141 -16.29 4.55 12.83
N GLY A 142 -15.24 5.26 13.25
CA GLY A 142 -14.62 6.35 12.51
C GLY A 142 -13.73 5.90 11.35
N VAL A 143 -13.38 4.61 11.25
CA VAL A 143 -12.57 4.04 10.16
C VAL A 143 -13.36 4.06 8.85
N ASP A 144 -12.77 4.58 7.77
CA ASP A 144 -13.36 4.60 6.44
C ASP A 144 -12.96 3.34 5.66
N CYS A 145 -13.78 2.30 5.76
CA CYS A 145 -13.57 1.05 5.01
C CYS A 145 -13.76 1.24 3.49
N LEU A 146 -14.61 2.18 3.09
CA LEU A 146 -14.99 2.39 1.68
C LEU A 146 -13.87 3.06 0.88
N ALA A 147 -13.02 3.87 1.52
CA ALA A 147 -11.90 4.54 0.87
C ALA A 147 -10.97 3.59 0.10
N CYS A 148 -10.79 2.37 0.62
CA CYS A 148 -9.96 1.35 -0.01
C CYS A 148 -10.78 0.28 -0.73
N HIS A 149 -11.96 -0.07 -0.21
CA HIS A 149 -12.66 -1.26 -0.69
C HIS A 149 -13.80 -1.00 -1.66
N ALA A 150 -14.47 0.16 -1.59
CA ALA A 150 -15.59 0.46 -2.47
C ALA A 150 -15.11 0.74 -3.89
N ASP A 151 -15.99 0.51 -4.86
CA ASP A 151 -15.70 0.85 -6.25
C ASP A 151 -15.35 2.33 -6.38
N ALA A 152 -14.19 2.61 -6.98
CA ALA A 152 -13.71 3.95 -7.22
C ALA A 152 -14.72 4.84 -8.00
N ALA A 153 -15.59 4.27 -8.82
CA ALA A 153 -16.65 5.02 -9.51
C ALA A 153 -17.80 5.43 -8.59
N LEU A 154 -18.02 4.73 -7.47
CA LEU A 154 -19.18 4.90 -6.60
C LEU A 154 -18.87 5.65 -5.30
N TYR A 155 -17.61 5.65 -4.85
CA TYR A 155 -17.23 6.25 -3.57
C TYR A 155 -16.14 7.31 -3.72
N ASN A 156 -16.39 8.52 -3.22
CA ASN A 156 -15.39 9.59 -3.17
C ASN A 156 -15.52 10.37 -1.85
N LYS A 157 -14.39 10.84 -1.32
CA LYS A 157 -14.33 11.63 -0.09
C LYS A 157 -14.46 13.12 -0.41
N GLY A 158 -15.26 13.81 0.40
CA GLY A 158 -15.39 15.26 0.47
C GLY A 158 -14.53 15.85 1.58
N GLU A 159 -14.95 17.02 2.06
CA GLU A 159 -14.22 17.79 3.07
C GLU A 159 -14.13 17.04 4.40
N TYR A 160 -13.01 17.20 5.10
CA TYR A 160 -12.75 16.52 6.38
C TYR A 160 -12.74 14.98 6.31
N GLY A 161 -12.65 14.41 5.11
CA GLY A 161 -12.71 12.96 4.90
C GLY A 161 -14.12 12.37 5.01
N LEU A 162 -15.16 13.18 5.10
CA LEU A 162 -16.54 12.68 5.01
C LEU A 162 -16.84 12.18 3.58
N PRO A 163 -17.78 11.25 3.37
CA PRO A 163 -18.26 10.93 2.03
C PRO A 163 -18.78 12.19 1.32
N ALA A 164 -18.54 12.33 0.01
CA ALA A 164 -19.11 13.44 -0.75
C ALA A 164 -20.66 13.34 -0.78
N GLU A 165 -21.36 14.48 -0.79
CA GLU A 165 -22.84 14.53 -0.72
C GLU A 165 -23.55 13.75 -1.84
N THR A 166 -22.86 13.51 -2.97
CA THR A 166 -23.39 12.79 -4.13
C THR A 166 -23.24 11.26 -4.02
N VAL A 167 -22.57 10.75 -2.99
CA VAL A 167 -22.30 9.32 -2.83
C VAL A 167 -23.54 8.60 -2.32
N ASP A 168 -23.97 7.57 -3.04
CA ASP A 168 -24.89 6.57 -2.50
C ASP A 168 -24.09 5.56 -1.66
N LEU A 169 -24.16 5.72 -0.34
CA LEU A 169 -23.42 4.88 0.60
C LEU A 169 -23.86 3.41 0.56
N THR A 170 -25.11 3.13 0.20
CA THR A 170 -25.58 1.75 0.08
C THR A 170 -24.94 1.08 -1.12
N ALA A 171 -24.97 1.76 -2.28
CA ALA A 171 -24.32 1.26 -3.49
C ALA A 171 -22.81 1.12 -3.31
N ALA A 172 -22.15 2.09 -2.68
CA ALA A 172 -20.73 2.02 -2.36
C ALA A 172 -20.40 0.81 -1.46
N ALA A 173 -21.15 0.61 -0.38
CA ALA A 173 -20.94 -0.51 0.54
C ALA A 173 -21.25 -1.88 -0.08
N GLN A 174 -22.19 -1.95 -1.02
CA GLN A 174 -22.48 -3.17 -1.78
C GLN A 174 -21.40 -3.51 -2.81
N SER A 175 -20.63 -2.52 -3.26
CA SER A 175 -19.58 -2.66 -4.27
C SER A 175 -18.21 -3.05 -3.73
N VAL A 176 -18.08 -3.22 -2.41
CA VAL A 176 -16.78 -3.46 -1.77
C VAL A 176 -16.10 -4.69 -2.35
N ARG A 177 -14.78 -4.62 -2.54
CA ARG A 177 -13.96 -5.67 -3.15
C ARG A 177 -12.53 -5.61 -2.63
N ALA A 178 -11.67 -6.50 -3.12
CA ALA A 178 -10.24 -6.34 -2.96
C ALA A 178 -9.80 -5.03 -3.65
N PRO A 179 -9.02 -4.16 -2.97
CA PRO A 179 -8.58 -2.89 -3.54
C PRO A 179 -7.75 -3.13 -4.79
N THR A 180 -7.88 -2.21 -5.74
CA THR A 180 -7.00 -2.10 -6.89
C THR A 180 -6.14 -0.84 -6.76
N ARG A 181 -5.36 -0.53 -7.79
CA ARG A 181 -4.59 0.72 -7.84
C ARG A 181 -5.47 1.96 -7.94
N GLU A 182 -6.70 1.81 -8.42
CA GLU A 182 -7.65 2.92 -8.50
C GLU A 182 -7.94 3.49 -7.13
N GLU A 183 -8.27 2.64 -6.15
CA GLU A 183 -8.61 3.05 -4.79
C GLU A 183 -7.39 3.64 -4.06
N CYS A 184 -6.21 3.02 -4.18
CA CYS A 184 -4.96 3.58 -3.64
C CYS A 184 -4.61 4.94 -4.27
N GLY A 185 -4.75 5.03 -5.60
CA GLY A 185 -4.38 6.21 -6.39
C GLY A 185 -5.17 7.46 -6.04
N LYS A 186 -6.41 7.35 -5.53
CA LYS A 186 -7.22 8.50 -5.08
C LYS A 186 -6.52 9.38 -4.05
N CYS A 187 -5.63 8.80 -3.26
CA CYS A 187 -4.84 9.53 -2.26
C CYS A 187 -3.35 9.60 -2.62
N HIS A 188 -2.83 8.63 -3.37
CA HIS A 188 -1.41 8.48 -3.62
C HIS A 188 -0.93 9.09 -4.95
N PHE A 189 -1.81 9.27 -5.94
CA PHE A 189 -1.43 9.82 -7.25
C PHE A 189 -1.64 11.33 -7.32
N ASP A 190 -2.59 11.88 -6.54
CA ASP A 190 -2.78 13.32 -6.40
C ASP A 190 -2.29 13.81 -5.02
N GLY A 191 -1.54 14.90 -5.01
CA GLY A 191 -1.22 15.61 -3.79
C GLY A 191 -0.55 16.95 -4.06
N GLY A 192 -0.84 17.95 -3.22
CA GLY A 192 -0.23 19.28 -3.38
C GLY A 192 -0.73 20.05 -4.61
N GLY A 193 -1.87 19.66 -5.19
CA GLY A 193 -2.56 20.42 -6.23
C GLY A 193 -2.73 19.69 -7.57
N GLY A 194 -2.50 18.38 -7.64
CA GLY A 194 -2.79 17.59 -8.83
C GLY A 194 -2.03 16.26 -8.92
N ASN A 195 -2.36 15.51 -9.98
CA ASN A 195 -1.72 14.25 -10.36
C ASN A 195 -0.19 14.42 -10.52
N GLY A 196 0.60 13.57 -9.86
CA GLY A 196 2.06 13.52 -9.95
C GLY A 196 2.79 14.76 -9.41
N VAL A 197 2.09 15.69 -8.74
CA VAL A 197 2.68 16.97 -8.29
C VAL A 197 3.64 16.77 -7.10
N LYS A 198 3.28 15.91 -6.15
CA LYS A 198 4.08 15.68 -4.95
C LYS A 198 5.11 14.56 -5.11
N HIS A 199 4.69 13.42 -5.65
CA HIS A 199 5.52 12.26 -5.95
C HIS A 199 5.43 11.99 -7.45
N GLY A 200 6.50 12.25 -8.18
CA GLY A 200 6.50 12.10 -9.65
C GLY A 200 6.62 10.66 -10.13
N ASP A 201 6.81 9.71 -9.22
CA ASP A 201 6.88 8.27 -9.45
C ASP A 201 5.54 7.56 -9.27
N LEU A 202 4.52 8.23 -8.72
CA LEU A 202 3.17 7.71 -8.55
C LEU A 202 2.14 8.69 -9.15
N ASP A 203 1.58 8.32 -10.31
CA ASP A 203 0.60 9.13 -11.03
C ASP A 203 -0.48 8.24 -11.68
N GLU A 204 -1.55 8.84 -12.20
CA GLU A 204 -2.68 8.13 -12.86
C GLU A 204 -2.27 7.19 -14.00
N SER A 205 -1.08 7.35 -14.60
CA SER A 205 -0.55 6.37 -15.56
C SER A 205 -0.40 4.95 -14.98
N LEU A 206 -0.34 4.83 -13.66
CA LEU A 206 -0.23 3.57 -12.92
C LEU A 206 -1.55 2.83 -12.71
N TYR A 207 -2.70 3.34 -13.16
CA TYR A 207 -3.94 2.54 -13.13
C TYR A 207 -3.85 1.32 -14.05
N PHE A 208 -3.29 1.50 -15.24
CA PHE A 208 -3.08 0.46 -16.25
C PHE A 208 -1.76 0.70 -17.03
N PRO A 209 -0.59 0.62 -16.35
CA PRO A 209 0.70 0.89 -16.96
C PRO A 209 1.12 -0.24 -17.92
N SER A 210 2.03 0.10 -18.83
CA SER A 210 2.83 -0.86 -19.59
C SER A 210 4.19 -1.04 -18.93
N GLU A 211 4.90 -2.15 -19.23
CA GLU A 211 6.18 -2.48 -18.59
C GLU A 211 7.24 -1.36 -18.63
N ASN A 212 7.16 -0.47 -19.62
CA ASN A 212 8.03 0.70 -19.73
C ASN A 212 7.80 1.77 -18.63
N ILE A 213 6.65 1.76 -17.98
CA ILE A 213 6.27 2.64 -16.87
C ILE A 213 6.62 1.96 -15.54
N ASP A 214 6.10 0.75 -15.30
CA ASP A 214 6.45 -0.04 -14.12
C ASP A 214 6.32 -1.55 -14.35
N VAL A 215 7.46 -2.23 -14.49
CA VAL A 215 7.55 -3.69 -14.76
C VAL A 215 6.83 -4.60 -13.76
N HIS A 216 6.50 -4.14 -12.55
CA HIS A 216 5.77 -4.95 -11.55
C HIS A 216 4.26 -4.76 -11.66
N MET A 217 3.86 -3.58 -12.10
CA MET A 217 2.47 -3.13 -12.13
C MET A 217 1.83 -3.36 -13.51
N GLY A 218 2.61 -3.57 -14.56
CA GLY A 218 2.14 -3.94 -15.90
C GLY A 218 3.12 -3.47 -16.94
#